data_AF-A0A7G9Y0M2-F1
#
_entry.id   AF-A0A7G9Y0M2-F1
#
_cell.length_a   1.000
_cell.length_b   1.000
_cell.length_c   1.000
_cell.angle_alpha   90.00
_cell.angle_beta   90.00
_cell.angle_gamma   90.00
#
_symmetry.space_group_name_H-M   'P 1'
#
loop_
_entity.id
_entity.type
_entity.pdbx_description
1 polymer ?
#
loop_
_entity_poly.entity_id
_entity_poly.type
_entity_poly.pdbx_seq_one_letter_code
_entity_poly.pdbx_strand_id
1 'polypeptide(L)'
;MERRILRRQTTHSAGHRDTGGMIRRHHYFKFNVINTQIISGQFSTIAGQKISVDWGDGSARNTYSGTDQTWSHDYGSAGNRTVGIFGSVVLTKFNMDAAGANISFNIASLPASLTYFGCYGNNTCNGDIASLPASLTHFYCTGNNTCNGDIASLPASLTYFYCTGSNTCNGDIASLPASLTYFGCTGNNTCNGDIASLPASLTYFYCTGSNTCNGDIASLPASLTYFGCIGNNTCNGDIASLPASLTYFYCTGSNTCNGDIASLPASLTHFGCAGNNTCNGDIASLPASLIYLYCTGNNTIADYTTPHTWTTKPTTFIVVPVGAGGLSTAEVDNLLIDFDADLVWAAGNVITLMGTNAARSVASDAAVANMVAEGATVTTN
;
A
#
# COMPACT_ATOMS: atom_id res chain seq x y z
N MET A 1 23.96 -17.51 -50.06
CA MET A 1 24.04 -16.52 -48.98
C MET A 1 22.89 -15.55 -49.19
N GLU A 2 21.71 -15.85 -48.66
CA GLU A 2 20.50 -15.04 -48.83
C GLU A 2 19.87 -14.80 -47.45
N ARG A 3 19.82 -13.53 -47.02
CA ARG A 3 19.25 -13.11 -45.74
C ARG A 3 17.74 -12.93 -45.89
N ARG A 4 16.98 -13.79 -45.20
CA ARG A 4 15.52 -13.69 -45.07
C ARG A 4 15.17 -12.67 -43.96
N ILE A 5 14.66 -11.50 -44.32
CA ILE A 5 14.16 -10.51 -43.36
C ILE A 5 12.70 -10.87 -43.03
N LEU A 6 12.45 -11.33 -41.80
CA LEU A 6 11.09 -11.45 -41.26
C LEU A 6 10.54 -10.04 -40.95
N ARG A 7 9.54 -9.59 -41.70
CA ARG A 7 8.73 -8.43 -41.32
C ARG A 7 7.67 -8.87 -40.31
N ARG A 8 7.72 -8.27 -39.11
CA ARG A 8 6.72 -8.39 -38.03
C ARG A 8 5.37 -7.88 -38.54
N GLN A 9 4.36 -8.74 -38.62
CA GLN A 9 2.96 -8.33 -38.82
C GLN A 9 2.43 -7.76 -37.50
N THR A 10 2.22 -6.45 -37.44
CA THR A 10 1.42 -5.80 -36.40
C THR A 10 -0.05 -5.85 -36.83
N THR A 11 -0.86 -6.60 -36.10
CA THR A 11 -2.31 -6.65 -36.27
C THR A 11 -2.91 -5.28 -35.97
N HIS A 12 -3.33 -4.57 -37.02
CA HIS A 12 -4.08 -3.32 -36.88
C HIS A 12 -5.54 -3.65 -36.57
N SER A 13 -6.05 -3.11 -35.45
CA SER A 13 -7.47 -3.10 -35.12
C SER A 13 -8.25 -2.36 -36.22
N ALA A 14 -9.37 -2.93 -36.67
CA ALA A 14 -10.20 -2.39 -37.72
C ALA A 14 -10.76 -1.01 -37.32
N GLY A 15 -10.28 0.05 -37.99
CA GLY A 15 -10.76 1.41 -37.79
C GLY A 15 -12.18 1.61 -38.32
N HIS A 16 -13.04 2.22 -37.51
CA HIS A 16 -14.33 2.76 -37.95
C HIS A 16 -14.08 3.94 -38.91
N ARG A 17 -14.69 3.88 -40.10
CA ARG A 17 -14.58 4.92 -41.14
C ARG A 17 -15.71 5.94 -40.99
N ASP A 18 -15.37 7.21 -40.78
CA ASP A 18 -16.27 8.32 -41.12
C ASP A 18 -16.02 8.75 -42.58
N THR A 19 -17.06 9.26 -43.21
CA THR A 19 -17.29 9.71 -44.60
C THR A 19 -16.28 10.71 -45.19
N GLY A 20 -15.17 10.99 -44.51
CA GLY A 20 -14.16 11.99 -44.89
C GLY A 20 -12.75 11.46 -45.19
N GLY A 21 -12.53 10.15 -45.35
CA GLY A 21 -11.33 9.60 -46.03
C GLY A 21 -9.95 9.84 -45.40
N MET A 22 -9.82 10.47 -44.23
CA MET A 22 -8.55 10.65 -43.53
C MET A 22 -8.47 9.78 -42.27
N ILE A 23 -7.44 8.94 -42.18
CA ILE A 23 -7.05 8.30 -40.91
C ILE A 23 -6.45 9.39 -40.02
N ARG A 24 -7.28 10.18 -39.36
CA ARG A 24 -6.84 10.89 -38.16
C ARG A 24 -6.63 9.81 -37.11
N ARG A 25 -5.40 9.63 -36.63
CA ARG A 25 -5.16 8.90 -35.38
C ARG A 25 -5.92 9.68 -34.30
N HIS A 26 -7.17 9.33 -34.06
CA HIS A 26 -7.95 9.95 -33.01
C HIS A 26 -7.24 9.58 -31.71
N HIS A 27 -6.57 10.57 -31.13
CA HIS A 27 -6.01 10.47 -29.80
C HIS A 27 -7.17 10.28 -28.83
N TYR A 28 -7.30 9.05 -28.38
CA TYR A 28 -8.50 8.55 -27.79
C TYR A 28 -8.10 7.63 -26.64
N PHE A 29 -8.58 7.97 -25.45
CA PHE A 29 -8.40 7.13 -24.28
C PHE A 29 -9.66 6.27 -24.12
N LYS A 30 -9.47 4.96 -23.99
CA LYS A 30 -10.54 3.99 -23.77
C LYS A 30 -10.32 3.28 -22.46
N PHE A 31 -11.40 3.05 -21.74
CA PHE A 31 -11.43 2.12 -20.62
C PHE A 31 -12.79 1.42 -20.58
N ASN A 32 -12.83 0.25 -19.97
CA ASN A 32 -14.06 -0.49 -19.76
C ASN A 32 -14.57 -0.22 -18.36
N VAL A 33 -15.86 0.08 -18.23
CA VAL A 33 -16.57 0.07 -16.96
C VAL A 33 -17.03 -1.37 -16.71
N ILE A 34 -16.81 -1.87 -15.49
CA ILE A 34 -17.03 -3.27 -15.13
C ILE A 34 -18.15 -3.35 -14.09
N ASN A 35 -19.26 -4.00 -14.47
CA ASN A 35 -20.42 -4.28 -13.62
C ASN A 35 -20.79 -3.13 -12.67
N THR A 36 -20.82 -1.90 -13.20
CA THR A 36 -21.01 -0.67 -12.41
C THR A 36 -22.19 0.10 -12.96
N GLN A 37 -23.05 0.60 -12.07
CA GLN A 37 -24.19 1.45 -12.46
C GLN A 37 -23.80 2.92 -12.53
N ILE A 38 -23.12 3.44 -11.49
CA ILE A 38 -22.77 4.86 -11.39
C ILE A 38 -21.25 4.98 -11.37
N ILE A 39 -20.74 5.86 -12.23
CA ILE A 39 -19.34 6.32 -12.18
C ILE A 39 -19.33 7.82 -11.93
N SER A 40 -18.34 8.31 -11.19
CA SER A 40 -18.12 9.74 -10.97
C SER A 40 -16.65 10.06 -10.74
N GLY A 41 -16.32 11.34 -10.91
CA GLY A 41 -15.03 11.89 -10.53
C GLY A 41 -14.77 13.24 -11.16
N GLN A 42 -13.51 13.48 -11.52
CA GLN A 42 -13.05 14.78 -12.04
C GLN A 42 -12.19 14.62 -13.29
N PHE A 43 -12.39 15.52 -14.25
CA PHE A 43 -11.49 15.74 -15.37
C PHE A 43 -10.87 17.12 -15.30
N SER A 44 -9.59 17.23 -15.65
CA SER A 44 -8.96 18.51 -15.97
C SER A 44 -8.40 18.47 -17.38
N THR A 45 -8.46 19.60 -18.07
CA THR A 45 -7.88 19.76 -19.40
C THR A 45 -6.86 20.89 -19.43
N ILE A 46 -6.05 20.92 -20.49
CA ILE A 46 -5.26 22.11 -20.82
C ILE A 46 -6.21 23.30 -20.97
N ALA A 47 -5.85 24.45 -20.38
CA ALA A 47 -6.67 25.65 -20.39
C ALA A 47 -7.16 26.02 -21.80
N GLY A 48 -8.46 26.30 -21.92
CA GLY A 48 -9.11 26.63 -23.19
C GLY A 48 -9.38 25.45 -24.14
N GLN A 49 -8.90 24.24 -23.81
CA GLN A 49 -9.09 23.04 -24.62
C GLN A 49 -10.15 22.12 -24.00
N LYS A 50 -10.78 21.29 -24.84
CA LYS A 50 -11.93 20.47 -24.47
C LYS A 50 -11.70 19.00 -24.80
N ILE A 51 -12.28 18.13 -23.98
CA ILE A 51 -12.48 16.71 -24.30
C ILE A 51 -13.96 16.43 -24.52
N SER A 52 -14.27 15.37 -25.26
CA SER A 52 -15.63 14.85 -25.39
C SER A 52 -15.67 13.39 -24.93
N VAL A 53 -16.63 13.07 -24.07
CA VAL A 53 -16.77 11.75 -23.45
C VAL A 53 -18.01 11.05 -23.98
N ASP A 54 -17.79 9.84 -24.47
CA ASP A 54 -18.81 8.90 -24.92
C ASP A 54 -18.89 7.78 -23.89
N TRP A 55 -20.02 7.67 -23.20
CA TRP A 55 -20.19 6.73 -22.09
C TRP A 55 -20.43 5.29 -22.55
N GLY A 56 -20.61 5.06 -23.86
CA GLY A 56 -20.72 3.71 -24.41
C GLY A 56 -22.08 3.04 -24.17
N ASP A 57 -23.11 3.79 -23.81
CA ASP A 57 -24.51 3.34 -23.65
C ASP A 57 -25.47 3.92 -24.70
N GLY A 58 -24.95 4.71 -25.65
CA GLY A 58 -25.73 5.37 -26.69
C GLY A 58 -26.28 6.74 -26.31
N SER A 59 -26.00 7.25 -25.09
CA SER A 59 -26.33 8.62 -24.72
C SER A 59 -25.56 9.64 -25.58
N ALA A 60 -26.04 10.88 -25.61
CA ALA A 60 -25.28 11.98 -26.19
C ALA A 60 -23.94 12.15 -25.45
N ARG A 61 -22.90 12.55 -26.18
CA ARG A 61 -21.58 12.81 -25.59
C ARG A 61 -21.60 14.05 -24.72
N ASN A 62 -20.89 14.00 -23.61
CA ASN A 62 -20.63 15.17 -22.77
C ASN A 62 -19.31 15.85 -23.19
N THR A 63 -19.19 17.15 -22.95
CA THR A 63 -17.98 17.94 -23.21
C THR A 63 -17.47 18.52 -21.91
N TYR A 64 -16.18 18.39 -21.65
CA TYR A 64 -15.52 18.91 -20.44
C TYR A 64 -14.33 19.79 -20.80
N SER A 65 -14.14 20.86 -20.03
CA SER A 65 -13.02 21.79 -20.19
C SER A 65 -12.75 22.57 -18.91
N GLY A 66 -11.48 22.82 -18.61
CA GLY A 66 -11.07 23.55 -17.40
C GLY A 66 -10.48 22.62 -16.36
N THR A 67 -10.42 23.08 -15.12
CA THR A 67 -9.80 22.36 -13.99
C THR A 67 -10.88 21.72 -13.13
N ASP A 68 -10.61 20.50 -12.65
CA ASP A 68 -11.41 19.74 -11.68
C ASP A 68 -12.91 19.73 -11.99
N GLN A 69 -13.24 19.59 -13.27
CA GLN A 69 -14.61 19.50 -13.74
C GLN A 69 -15.21 18.18 -13.26
N THR A 70 -16.20 18.28 -12.38
CA THR A 70 -16.90 17.11 -11.87
C THR A 70 -17.75 16.47 -12.96
N TRP A 71 -17.83 15.15 -12.93
CA TRP A 71 -18.68 14.38 -13.80
C TRP A 71 -19.28 13.21 -13.02
N SER A 72 -20.50 12.84 -13.40
CA SER A 72 -21.15 11.63 -12.94
C SER A 72 -22.01 11.11 -14.07
N HIS A 73 -22.06 9.79 -14.22
CA HIS A 73 -22.90 9.12 -15.20
C HIS A 73 -23.56 7.90 -14.56
N ASP A 74 -24.88 7.84 -14.64
CA ASP A 74 -25.70 6.72 -14.18
C ASP A 74 -26.22 5.95 -15.40
N TYR A 75 -25.77 4.70 -15.54
CA TYR A 75 -26.20 3.81 -16.62
C TYR A 75 -27.61 3.22 -16.40
N GLY A 76 -28.29 3.57 -15.29
CA GLY A 76 -29.61 3.09 -14.88
C GLY A 76 -29.64 1.66 -14.36
N SER A 77 -28.64 0.85 -14.68
CA SER A 77 -28.42 -0.50 -14.15
C SER A 77 -26.94 -0.87 -14.22
N ALA A 78 -26.50 -1.77 -13.34
CA ALA A 78 -25.14 -2.27 -13.36
C ALA A 78 -24.86 -3.05 -14.65
N GLY A 79 -23.71 -2.79 -15.27
CA GLY A 79 -23.30 -3.53 -16.46
C GLY A 79 -21.92 -3.13 -16.95
N ASN A 80 -21.51 -3.78 -18.03
CA ASN A 80 -20.24 -3.49 -18.70
C ASN A 80 -20.46 -2.48 -19.81
N ARG A 81 -19.60 -1.47 -19.90
CA ARG A 81 -19.62 -0.42 -20.94
C ARG A 81 -18.19 -0.11 -21.36
N THR A 82 -18.02 0.42 -22.57
CA THR A 82 -16.71 0.93 -23.02
C THR A 82 -16.82 2.43 -23.15
N VAL A 83 -16.14 3.14 -22.26
CA VAL A 83 -16.09 4.60 -22.26
C VAL A 83 -14.96 5.07 -23.17
N GLY A 84 -15.24 6.15 -23.89
CA GLY A 84 -14.32 6.78 -24.79
C GLY A 84 -14.12 8.27 -24.53
N ILE A 85 -12.88 8.69 -24.31
CA ILE A 85 -12.52 10.10 -24.20
C ILE A 85 -11.81 10.57 -25.48
N PHE A 86 -12.52 11.35 -26.29
CA PHE A 86 -12.04 11.97 -27.51
C PHE A 86 -11.29 13.28 -27.21
N GLY A 87 -10.19 13.51 -27.93
CA GLY A 87 -9.32 14.67 -27.69
C GLY A 87 -8.41 14.48 -26.47
N SER A 88 -8.12 13.24 -26.10
CA SER A 88 -7.47 12.92 -24.81
C SER A 88 -6.05 13.49 -24.65
N VAL A 89 -5.40 13.99 -25.69
CA VAL A 89 -4.09 14.69 -25.61
C VAL A 89 -4.12 15.97 -24.79
N VAL A 90 -5.30 16.48 -24.47
CA VAL A 90 -5.46 17.66 -23.62
C VAL A 90 -5.92 17.30 -22.23
N LEU A 91 -6.17 16.02 -21.93
CA LEU A 91 -6.58 15.54 -20.63
C LEU A 91 -5.37 15.53 -19.70
N THR A 92 -5.42 16.33 -18.63
CA THR A 92 -4.34 16.45 -17.65
C THR A 92 -4.65 15.72 -16.35
N LYS A 93 -5.94 15.56 -16.02
CA LYS A 93 -6.39 14.78 -14.86
C LYS A 93 -7.50 13.83 -15.26
N PHE A 94 -7.34 12.57 -14.86
CA PHE A 94 -8.40 11.58 -14.77
C PHE A 94 -8.49 11.15 -13.31
N ASN A 95 -9.59 11.47 -12.64
CA ASN A 95 -9.88 10.96 -11.30
C ASN A 95 -11.23 10.28 -11.29
N MET A 96 -11.32 9.06 -10.77
CA MET A 96 -12.56 8.33 -10.53
C MET A 96 -12.67 7.97 -9.05
N ASP A 97 -13.56 8.66 -8.34
CA ASP A 97 -13.73 8.61 -6.89
C ASP A 97 -15.05 7.95 -6.44
N ALA A 98 -15.91 7.55 -7.38
CA ALA A 98 -17.12 6.80 -7.07
C ALA A 98 -16.80 5.50 -6.31
N ALA A 99 -17.34 5.38 -5.09
CA ALA A 99 -17.21 4.16 -4.30
C ALA A 99 -17.84 2.97 -5.04
N GLY A 100 -17.07 1.88 -5.17
CA GLY A 100 -17.51 0.66 -5.85
C GLY A 100 -17.51 0.73 -7.39
N ALA A 101 -17.15 1.87 -7.99
CA ALA A 101 -17.01 1.98 -9.43
C ALA A 101 -15.72 1.33 -9.91
N ASN A 102 -15.84 0.38 -10.85
CA ASN A 102 -14.71 -0.42 -11.30
C ASN A 102 -14.45 -0.17 -12.78
N ILE A 103 -13.19 0.09 -13.13
CA ILE A 103 -12.76 0.16 -14.52
C ILE A 103 -11.63 -0.81 -14.85
N SER A 104 -11.48 -1.13 -16.13
CA SER A 104 -10.33 -1.82 -16.67
C SER A 104 -9.72 -1.07 -17.84
N PHE A 105 -8.39 -0.96 -17.84
CA PHE A 105 -7.61 -0.30 -18.88
C PHE A 105 -6.18 -0.85 -18.93
N ASN A 106 -5.48 -0.56 -20.03
CA ASN A 106 -4.06 -0.85 -20.17
C ASN A 106 -3.25 0.43 -19.91
N ILE A 107 -2.15 0.38 -19.15
CA ILE A 107 -1.30 1.55 -18.85
C ILE A 107 -0.87 2.28 -20.13
N ALA A 108 -0.53 1.56 -21.20
CA ALA A 108 -0.11 2.16 -22.46
C ALA A 108 -1.21 2.94 -23.20
N SER A 109 -2.47 2.86 -22.72
CA SER A 109 -3.58 3.68 -23.23
C SER A 109 -3.69 5.05 -22.55
N LEU A 110 -2.97 5.28 -21.45
CA LEU A 110 -3.00 6.55 -20.73
C LEU A 110 -2.51 7.71 -21.64
N PRO A 111 -3.24 8.84 -21.69
CA PRO A 111 -2.80 10.00 -22.45
C PRO A 111 -1.47 10.57 -21.96
N ALA A 112 -0.59 10.92 -22.89
CA ALA A 112 0.74 11.47 -22.60
C ALA A 112 0.72 12.81 -21.83
N SER A 113 -0.41 13.52 -21.85
CA SER A 113 -0.62 14.80 -21.15
C SER A 113 -1.07 14.66 -19.70
N LEU A 114 -1.41 13.44 -19.25
CA LEU A 114 -1.87 13.23 -17.89
C LEU A 114 -0.76 13.54 -16.89
N THR A 115 -1.06 14.46 -15.99
CA THR A 115 -0.28 14.70 -14.77
C THR A 115 -0.86 13.95 -13.58
N TYR A 116 -2.17 13.66 -13.59
CA TYR A 116 -2.86 12.96 -12.52
C TYR A 116 -3.74 11.83 -13.05
N PHE A 117 -3.53 10.63 -12.54
CA PHE A 117 -4.41 9.48 -12.74
C PHE A 117 -4.79 8.85 -11.39
N GLY A 118 -6.08 8.78 -11.08
CA GLY A 118 -6.60 8.16 -9.86
C GLY A 118 -7.86 7.34 -10.11
N CYS A 119 -7.89 6.10 -9.63
CA CYS A 119 -9.08 5.24 -9.63
C CYS A 119 -9.18 4.47 -8.31
N TYR A 120 -10.27 4.66 -7.56
CA TYR A 120 -10.39 4.20 -6.16
C TYR A 120 -11.21 2.92 -5.95
N GLY A 121 -11.97 2.45 -6.95
CA GLY A 121 -12.69 1.18 -6.84
C GLY A 121 -11.83 -0.07 -6.99
N ASN A 122 -12.47 -1.22 -7.23
CA ASN A 122 -11.80 -2.49 -7.51
C ASN A 122 -11.45 -2.61 -9.00
N ASN A 123 -10.48 -1.82 -9.44
CA ASN A 123 -10.11 -1.70 -10.85
C ASN A 123 -9.26 -2.88 -11.35
N THR A 124 -9.10 -2.97 -12.67
CA THR A 124 -8.18 -3.89 -13.34
C THR A 124 -7.33 -3.13 -14.34
N CYS A 125 -6.22 -2.58 -13.86
CA CYS A 125 -5.14 -2.05 -14.66
C CYS A 125 -4.17 -3.16 -15.04
N ASN A 126 -3.68 -3.16 -16.28
CA ASN A 126 -2.64 -4.07 -16.75
C ASN A 126 -1.61 -3.37 -17.63
N GLY A 127 -0.50 -4.06 -17.88
CA GLY A 127 0.58 -3.57 -18.73
C GLY A 127 1.78 -3.08 -17.93
N ASP A 128 2.72 -2.53 -18.68
CA ASP A 128 4.05 -2.18 -18.19
C ASP A 128 4.07 -0.74 -17.64
N ILE A 129 4.55 -0.56 -16.41
CA ILE A 129 4.73 0.75 -15.78
C ILE A 129 5.70 1.65 -16.55
N ALA A 130 6.59 1.09 -17.38
CA ALA A 130 7.41 1.85 -18.33
C ALA A 130 6.59 2.63 -19.37
N SER A 131 5.31 2.28 -19.52
CA SER A 131 4.37 2.99 -20.40
C SER A 131 3.66 4.17 -19.71
N LEU A 132 3.93 4.44 -18.42
CA LEU A 132 3.36 5.59 -17.74
C LEU A 132 3.78 6.90 -18.44
N PRO A 133 2.87 7.88 -18.58
CA PRO A 133 3.20 9.18 -19.16
C PRO A 133 4.35 9.87 -18.44
N ALA A 134 5.32 10.40 -19.19
CA ALA A 134 6.47 11.12 -18.63
C ALA A 134 6.10 12.41 -17.88
N SER A 135 4.87 12.92 -18.05
CA SER A 135 4.35 14.10 -17.34
C SER A 135 3.61 13.75 -16.04
N LEU A 136 3.42 12.46 -15.76
CA LEU A 136 2.62 11.99 -14.64
C LEU A 136 3.32 12.31 -13.32
N THR A 137 2.61 13.00 -12.44
CA THR A 137 3.06 13.30 -11.07
C THR A 137 2.34 12.42 -10.05
N HIS A 138 1.12 11.97 -10.37
CA HIS A 138 0.30 11.15 -9.49
C HIS A 138 -0.29 9.95 -10.24
N PHE A 139 0.02 8.75 -9.77
CA PHE A 139 -0.61 7.50 -10.19
C PHE A 139 -1.20 6.77 -8.99
N TYR A 140 -2.52 6.59 -8.99
CA TYR A 140 -3.24 5.81 -8.00
C TYR A 140 -4.16 4.81 -8.72
N CYS A 141 -3.95 3.53 -8.47
CA CYS A 141 -4.82 2.47 -8.97
C CYS A 141 -4.90 1.30 -7.99
N THR A 142 -6.10 1.07 -7.46
CA THR A 142 -6.40 -0.04 -6.54
C THR A 142 -7.29 -1.09 -7.17
N GLY A 143 -7.30 -2.29 -6.60
CA GLY A 143 -8.14 -3.41 -7.03
C GLY A 143 -7.34 -4.63 -7.49
N ASN A 144 -7.94 -5.42 -8.38
CA ASN A 144 -7.35 -6.61 -8.98
C ASN A 144 -6.39 -6.28 -10.13
N ASN A 145 -5.44 -5.37 -9.90
CA ASN A 145 -4.48 -4.94 -10.92
C ASN A 145 -3.41 -6.00 -11.20
N THR A 146 -2.88 -6.04 -12.42
CA THR A 146 -1.79 -6.91 -12.87
C THR A 146 -0.75 -6.08 -13.62
N CYS A 147 -0.33 -4.97 -13.02
CA CYS A 147 0.74 -4.13 -13.56
C CYS A 147 2.08 -4.86 -13.39
N ASN A 148 2.97 -4.66 -14.36
CA ASN A 148 4.32 -5.22 -14.33
C ASN A 148 5.35 -4.16 -14.76
N GLY A 149 6.63 -4.53 -14.71
CA GLY A 149 7.73 -3.68 -15.19
C GLY A 149 8.72 -3.32 -14.09
N ASP A 150 9.78 -2.65 -14.52
CA ASP A 150 10.89 -2.24 -13.67
C ASP A 150 10.61 -0.85 -13.08
N ILE A 151 10.70 -0.70 -11.76
CA ILE A 151 10.51 0.57 -11.06
C ILE A 151 11.51 1.64 -11.48
N ALA A 152 12.66 1.26 -12.06
CA ALA A 152 13.59 2.20 -12.69
C ALA A 152 12.99 2.94 -13.90
N SER A 153 11.87 2.42 -14.45
CA SER A 153 11.15 3.04 -15.56
C SER A 153 10.07 4.03 -15.11
N LEU A 154 9.88 4.24 -13.80
CA LEU A 154 8.92 5.22 -13.29
C LEU A 154 9.30 6.63 -13.77
N PRO A 155 8.32 7.46 -14.20
CA PRO A 155 8.59 8.83 -14.62
C PRO A 155 9.32 9.65 -13.55
N ALA A 156 10.34 10.41 -13.95
CA ALA A 156 11.10 11.26 -13.05
C ALA A 156 10.27 12.41 -12.44
N SER A 157 9.08 12.72 -12.99
CA SER A 157 8.13 13.70 -12.44
C SER A 157 7.24 13.14 -11.33
N LEU A 158 7.25 11.82 -11.13
CA LEU A 158 6.31 11.15 -10.25
C LEU A 158 6.61 11.51 -8.79
N THR A 159 5.61 12.03 -8.09
CA THR A 159 5.66 12.30 -6.65
C THR A 159 4.86 11.27 -5.87
N TYR A 160 3.87 10.65 -6.51
CA TYR A 160 2.99 9.67 -5.89
C TYR A 160 2.77 8.47 -6.81
N PHE A 161 3.16 7.29 -6.35
CA PHE A 161 2.89 6.01 -6.99
C PHE A 161 2.18 5.09 -6.00
N TYR A 162 0.96 4.68 -6.33
CA TYR A 162 0.24 3.65 -5.59
C TYR A 162 -0.42 2.68 -6.55
N CYS A 163 0.02 1.42 -6.50
CA CYS A 163 -0.56 0.35 -7.28
C CYS A 163 -0.71 -0.91 -6.43
N THR A 164 -1.96 -1.33 -6.21
CA THR A 164 -2.28 -2.53 -5.43
C THR A 164 -2.96 -3.59 -6.27
N GLY A 165 -2.80 -4.86 -5.93
CA GLY A 165 -3.38 -5.99 -6.67
C GLY A 165 -2.44 -7.18 -6.78
N SER A 166 -2.59 -7.97 -7.83
CA SER A 166 -1.67 -9.06 -8.21
C SER A 166 -0.53 -8.55 -9.10
N ASN A 167 0.07 -7.41 -8.73
CA ASN A 167 1.14 -6.78 -9.52
C ASN A 167 2.44 -7.59 -9.45
N THR A 168 3.30 -7.39 -10.45
CA THR A 168 4.62 -8.03 -10.59
C THR A 168 5.68 -6.98 -10.94
N CYS A 169 5.71 -5.90 -10.16
CA CYS A 169 6.75 -4.89 -10.27
C CYS A 169 8.08 -5.45 -9.73
N ASN A 170 9.18 -5.09 -10.38
CA ASN A 170 10.52 -5.49 -10.00
C ASN A 170 11.49 -4.30 -10.07
N GLY A 171 12.75 -4.53 -9.74
CA GLY A 171 13.81 -3.52 -9.86
C GLY A 171 14.39 -3.09 -8.52
N ASP A 172 15.43 -2.27 -8.61
CA ASP A 172 16.19 -1.76 -7.46
C ASP A 172 15.55 -0.47 -6.93
N ILE A 173 15.23 -0.44 -5.63
CA ILE A 173 14.64 0.74 -4.97
C ILE A 173 15.55 1.97 -5.03
N ALA A 174 16.86 1.81 -5.27
CA ALA A 174 17.76 2.91 -5.56
C ALA A 174 17.41 3.67 -6.86
N SER A 175 16.60 3.06 -7.73
CA SER A 175 16.13 3.66 -8.98
C SER A 175 14.84 4.45 -8.84
N LEU A 176 14.26 4.52 -7.63
CA LEU A 176 13.04 5.31 -7.40
C LEU A 176 13.30 6.81 -7.71
N PRO A 177 12.36 7.51 -8.37
CA PRO A 177 12.51 8.93 -8.65
C PRO A 177 12.79 9.76 -7.40
N ALA A 178 13.77 10.68 -7.47
CA ALA A 178 14.12 11.55 -6.34
C ALA A 178 12.96 12.49 -5.90
N SER A 179 11.98 12.73 -6.77
CA SER A 179 10.77 13.51 -6.47
C SER A 179 9.71 12.74 -5.69
N LEU A 180 9.86 11.42 -5.56
CA LEU A 180 8.83 10.54 -5.03
C LEU A 180 8.67 10.75 -3.53
N THR A 181 7.48 11.17 -3.11
CA THR A 181 7.12 11.32 -1.69
C THR A 181 6.30 10.12 -1.20
N TYR A 182 5.63 9.41 -2.11
CA TYR A 182 4.80 8.27 -1.78
C TYR A 182 5.01 7.12 -2.76
N PHE A 183 5.45 5.98 -2.24
CA PHE A 183 5.58 4.73 -2.97
C PHE A 183 4.79 3.63 -2.28
N GLY A 184 3.81 3.06 -2.98
CA GLY A 184 3.15 1.83 -2.57
C GLY A 184 3.00 0.86 -3.74
N CYS A 185 3.53 -0.34 -3.58
CA CYS A 185 3.38 -1.41 -4.55
C CYS A 185 3.08 -2.73 -3.84
N THR A 186 1.89 -3.30 -4.10
CA THR A 186 1.47 -4.57 -3.49
C THR A 186 1.17 -5.62 -4.54
N GLY A 187 1.41 -6.89 -4.20
CA GLY A 187 1.22 -8.03 -5.07
C GLY A 187 2.35 -9.05 -4.98
N ASN A 188 2.64 -9.72 -6.09
CA ASN A 188 3.75 -10.66 -6.24
C ASN A 188 5.02 -9.93 -6.71
N ASN A 189 5.32 -8.78 -6.10
CA ASN A 189 6.45 -7.94 -6.49
C ASN A 189 7.78 -8.55 -6.06
N THR A 190 8.86 -8.20 -6.77
CA THR A 190 10.23 -8.63 -6.50
C THR A 190 11.18 -7.43 -6.52
N CYS A 191 10.85 -6.39 -5.75
CA CYS A 191 11.74 -5.26 -5.56
C CYS A 191 12.93 -5.66 -4.68
N ASN A 192 14.10 -5.10 -4.95
CA ASN A 192 15.33 -5.35 -4.21
C ASN A 192 16.07 -4.03 -3.96
N GLY A 193 17.24 -4.10 -3.33
CA GLY A 193 18.12 -2.95 -3.10
C GLY A 193 18.24 -2.57 -1.63
N ASP A 194 19.12 -1.60 -1.38
CA ASP A 194 19.45 -1.10 -0.04
C ASP A 194 18.50 0.04 0.34
N ILE A 195 17.84 -0.08 1.50
CA ILE A 195 16.92 0.95 2.03
C ILE A 195 17.61 2.30 2.28
N ALA A 196 18.94 2.32 2.43
CA ALA A 196 19.73 3.56 2.48
C ALA A 196 19.65 4.38 1.18
N SER A 197 19.23 3.74 0.07
CA SER A 197 19.06 4.38 -1.24
C SER A 197 17.66 4.97 -1.46
N LEU A 198 16.75 4.84 -0.48
CA LEU A 198 15.42 5.45 -0.58
C LEU A 198 15.53 6.98 -0.75
N PRO A 199 14.72 7.60 -1.63
CA PRO A 199 14.73 9.04 -1.80
C PRO A 199 14.51 9.80 -0.48
N ALA A 200 15.31 10.84 -0.22
CA ALA A 200 15.18 11.66 0.99
C ALA A 200 13.83 12.41 1.09
N SER A 201 13.11 12.56 -0.03
CA SER A 201 11.78 13.17 -0.11
C SER A 201 10.65 12.21 0.30
N LEU A 202 10.94 10.91 0.44
CA LEU A 202 9.95 9.88 0.65
C LEU A 202 9.38 9.95 2.07
N THR A 203 8.06 10.13 2.17
CA THR A 203 7.33 10.11 3.44
C THR A 203 6.60 8.78 3.65
N TYR A 204 6.33 8.05 2.58
CA TYR A 204 5.63 6.77 2.62
C TYR A 204 6.31 5.75 1.70
N PHE A 205 6.74 4.63 2.28
CA PHE A 205 7.24 3.46 1.56
C PHE A 205 6.47 2.22 1.96
N TYR A 206 5.82 1.58 1.00
CA TYR A 206 5.15 0.30 1.20
C TYR A 206 5.42 -0.65 0.03
N CYS A 207 6.12 -1.74 0.28
CA CYS A 207 6.40 -2.74 -0.73
C CYS A 207 6.10 -4.14 -0.18
N THR A 208 5.17 -4.85 -0.83
CA THR A 208 4.79 -6.21 -0.44
C THR A 208 4.89 -7.19 -1.60
N GLY A 209 5.26 -8.43 -1.29
CA GLY A 209 5.49 -9.49 -2.26
C GLY A 209 6.66 -10.38 -1.87
N SER A 210 7.35 -10.93 -2.87
CA SER A 210 8.60 -11.68 -2.71
C SER A 210 9.81 -10.73 -2.81
N ASN A 211 9.75 -9.59 -2.13
CA ASN A 211 10.81 -8.57 -2.14
C ASN A 211 12.04 -9.04 -1.37
N THR A 212 13.20 -8.50 -1.72
CA THR A 212 14.50 -8.79 -1.08
C THR A 212 15.26 -7.50 -0.80
N CYS A 213 14.62 -6.55 -0.12
CA CYS A 213 15.29 -5.33 0.34
C CYS A 213 16.22 -5.65 1.52
N ASN A 214 17.32 -4.92 1.60
CA ASN A 214 18.32 -5.04 2.67
C ASN A 214 18.73 -3.64 3.19
N GLY A 215 19.66 -3.62 4.13
CA GLY A 215 20.24 -2.37 4.66
C GLY A 215 19.90 -2.11 6.12
N ASP A 216 20.52 -1.07 6.65
CA ASP A 216 20.38 -0.65 8.06
C ASP A 216 19.22 0.33 8.22
N ILE A 217 18.29 0.04 9.12
CA ILE A 217 17.13 0.90 9.42
C ILE A 217 17.53 2.29 9.94
N ALA A 218 18.76 2.46 10.45
CA ALA A 218 19.32 3.77 10.80
C ALA A 218 19.49 4.68 9.57
N SER A 219 19.50 4.11 8.36
CA SER A 219 19.62 4.84 7.09
C SER A 219 18.28 5.26 6.49
N LEU A 220 17.15 4.95 7.14
CA LEU A 220 15.83 5.37 6.66
C LEU A 220 15.74 6.90 6.58
N PRO A 221 15.10 7.46 5.53
CA PRO A 221 14.92 8.90 5.41
C PRO A 221 14.24 9.51 6.64
N ALA A 222 14.78 10.61 7.16
CA ALA A 222 14.22 11.30 8.33
C ALA A 222 12.80 11.87 8.09
N SER A 223 12.39 12.03 6.83
CA SER A 223 11.05 12.45 6.41
C SER A 223 10.02 11.33 6.44
N LEU A 224 10.44 10.08 6.58
CA LEU A 224 9.59 8.91 6.46
C LEU A 224 8.65 8.78 7.67
N THR A 225 7.34 8.76 7.40
CA THR A 225 6.31 8.55 8.41
C THR A 225 5.76 7.14 8.37
N TYR A 226 5.88 6.45 7.23
CA TYR A 226 5.43 5.08 7.04
C TYR A 226 6.48 4.25 6.31
N PHE A 227 6.94 3.19 6.98
CA PHE A 227 7.80 2.17 6.38
C PHE A 227 7.15 0.79 6.49
N GLY A 228 6.90 0.16 5.35
CA GLY A 228 6.51 -1.23 5.29
C GLY A 228 7.27 -1.98 4.21
N CYS A 229 8.08 -2.94 4.61
CA CYS A 229 8.84 -3.80 3.72
C CYS A 229 8.56 -5.26 4.04
N ILE A 230 7.75 -5.91 3.19
CA ILE A 230 7.21 -7.25 3.43
C ILE A 230 7.67 -8.19 2.31
N GLY A 231 8.26 -9.33 2.69
CA GLY A 231 8.83 -10.32 1.78
C GLY A 231 9.97 -11.10 2.41
N ASN A 232 10.94 -11.50 1.59
CA ASN A 232 12.18 -12.18 1.99
C ASN A 232 13.29 -11.16 2.26
N ASN A 233 12.98 -10.10 3.01
CA ASN A 233 13.90 -9.00 3.28
C ASN A 233 14.95 -9.36 4.34
N THR A 234 16.08 -8.65 4.31
CA THR A 234 17.21 -8.80 5.26
C THR A 234 17.65 -7.44 5.80
N CYS A 235 16.70 -6.65 6.30
CA CYS A 235 16.99 -5.40 6.99
C CYS A 235 17.61 -5.70 8.37
N ASN A 236 18.50 -4.81 8.84
CA ASN A 236 19.15 -4.90 10.14
C ASN A 236 19.17 -3.53 10.83
N GLY A 237 19.81 -3.45 12.00
CA GLY A 237 20.00 -2.20 12.74
C GLY A 237 19.24 -2.15 14.06
N ASP A 238 19.52 -1.11 14.84
CA ASP A 238 18.93 -0.86 16.15
C ASP A 238 17.65 -0.04 16.01
N ILE A 239 16.54 -0.50 16.60
CA ILE A 239 15.25 0.19 16.58
C ILE A 239 15.29 1.57 17.26
N ALA A 240 16.28 1.83 18.13
CA ALA A 240 16.54 3.16 18.67
C ALA A 240 16.94 4.19 17.60
N SER A 241 17.38 3.72 16.42
CA SER A 241 17.77 4.57 15.29
C SER A 241 16.62 4.90 14.33
N LEU A 242 15.40 4.40 14.61
CA LEU A 242 14.23 4.70 13.77
C LEU A 242 13.95 6.21 13.75
N PRO A 243 13.65 6.80 12.57
CA PRO A 243 13.29 8.21 12.48
C PRO A 243 12.16 8.59 13.43
N ALA A 244 12.32 9.70 14.16
CA ALA A 244 11.32 10.20 15.11
C ALA A 244 9.98 10.59 14.45
N SER A 245 9.95 10.75 13.13
CA SER A 245 8.76 11.03 12.32
C SER A 245 7.92 9.78 12.00
N LEU A 246 8.47 8.57 12.20
CA LEU A 246 7.77 7.33 11.89
C LEU A 246 6.57 7.14 12.81
N THR A 247 5.40 6.96 12.19
CA THR A 247 4.17 6.53 12.86
C THR A 247 3.86 5.07 12.59
N TYR A 248 4.46 4.49 11.55
CA TYR A 248 4.26 3.10 11.13
C TYR A 248 5.59 2.47 10.70
N PHE A 249 5.99 1.38 11.38
CA PHE A 249 7.13 0.56 11.00
C PHE A 249 6.70 -0.91 10.92
N TYR A 250 6.91 -1.53 9.76
CA TYR A 250 6.62 -2.94 9.55
C TYR A 250 7.67 -3.59 8.66
N CYS A 251 8.51 -4.43 9.25
CA CYS A 251 9.58 -5.11 8.53
C CYS A 251 9.50 -6.62 8.79
N THR A 252 9.25 -7.39 7.74
CA THR A 252 9.12 -8.86 7.83
C THR A 252 10.02 -9.55 6.81
N GLY A 253 10.56 -10.70 7.19
CA GLY A 253 11.46 -11.50 6.35
C GLY A 253 12.49 -12.22 7.21
N SER A 254 13.71 -12.36 6.69
CA SER A 254 14.88 -12.82 7.44
C SER A 254 15.66 -11.64 8.06
N ASN A 255 14.93 -10.66 8.60
CA ASN A 255 15.50 -9.45 9.19
C ASN A 255 16.20 -9.76 10.52
N THR A 256 17.16 -8.90 10.90
CA THR A 256 17.94 -8.99 12.14
C THR A 256 17.97 -7.63 12.87
N CYS A 257 16.83 -6.97 12.98
CA CYS A 257 16.68 -5.77 13.79
C CYS A 257 16.82 -6.13 15.28
N ASN A 258 17.41 -5.23 16.07
CA ASN A 258 17.62 -5.41 17.51
C ASN A 258 17.27 -4.13 18.27
N GLY A 259 17.46 -4.13 19.59
CA GLY A 259 17.30 -2.96 20.44
C GLY A 259 16.13 -3.08 21.41
N ASP A 260 16.06 -2.12 22.32
CA ASP A 260 15.08 -2.04 23.40
C ASP A 260 13.82 -1.33 22.90
N ILE A 261 12.65 -1.95 23.08
CA ILE A 261 11.35 -1.38 22.71
C ILE A 261 11.03 -0.06 23.44
N ALA A 262 11.68 0.20 24.59
CA ALA A 262 11.62 1.50 25.27
C ALA A 262 12.21 2.65 24.43
N SER A 263 13.04 2.33 23.43
CA SER A 263 13.67 3.31 22.53
C SER A 263 12.84 3.61 21.27
N LEU A 264 11.67 2.98 21.11
CA LEU A 264 10.80 3.24 19.96
C LEU A 264 10.35 4.71 19.94
N PRO A 265 10.23 5.34 18.75
CA PRO A 265 9.72 6.70 18.64
C PRO A 265 8.34 6.86 19.31
N ALA A 266 8.17 7.94 20.08
CA ALA A 266 6.90 8.23 20.77
C ALA A 266 5.72 8.47 19.80
N SER A 267 6.00 8.79 18.54
CA SER A 267 5.04 8.95 17.45
C SER A 267 4.54 7.62 16.87
N LEU A 268 5.18 6.50 17.20
CA LEU A 268 4.94 5.21 16.58
C LEU A 268 3.62 4.60 17.06
N THR A 269 2.69 4.45 16.12
CA THR A 269 1.37 3.84 16.36
C THR A 269 1.32 2.38 15.97
N HIS A 270 2.18 1.97 15.03
CA HIS A 270 2.27 0.59 14.55
C HIS A 270 3.73 0.15 14.51
N PHE A 271 4.03 -0.95 15.21
CA PHE A 271 5.32 -1.59 15.19
C PHE A 271 5.16 -3.07 14.86
N GLY A 272 5.82 -3.51 13.79
CA GLY A 272 5.91 -4.90 13.43
C GLY A 272 7.33 -5.28 13.03
N CYS A 273 7.86 -6.29 13.71
CA CYS A 273 9.20 -6.79 13.50
C CYS A 273 9.15 -8.32 13.54
N ALA A 274 9.30 -8.95 12.37
CA ALA A 274 9.22 -10.41 12.21
C ALA A 274 10.44 -10.97 11.47
N GLY A 275 10.95 -12.11 11.94
CA GLY A 275 12.16 -12.74 11.38
C GLY A 275 13.14 -13.19 12.45
N ASN A 276 14.44 -13.07 12.16
CA ASN A 276 15.53 -13.36 13.09
C ASN A 276 15.89 -12.15 13.98
N ASN A 277 14.92 -11.26 14.23
CA ASN A 277 15.09 -10.06 15.03
C ASN A 277 15.26 -10.42 16.50
N THR A 278 15.94 -9.56 17.26
CA THR A 278 16.22 -9.74 18.69
C THR A 278 15.83 -8.49 19.47
N CYS A 279 14.63 -7.95 19.20
CA CYS A 279 14.08 -6.85 20.00
C CYS A 279 13.80 -7.35 21.42
N ASN A 280 14.12 -6.54 22.42
CA ASN A 280 13.97 -6.85 23.84
C ASN A 280 13.31 -5.68 24.58
N GLY A 281 13.24 -5.79 25.91
CA GLY A 281 12.74 -4.73 26.78
C GLY A 281 11.41 -5.06 27.42
N ASP A 282 10.94 -4.10 28.22
CA ASP A 282 9.73 -4.19 29.03
C ASP A 282 8.50 -3.72 28.24
N ILE A 283 7.47 -4.56 28.17
CA ILE A 283 6.20 -4.23 27.50
C ILE A 283 5.58 -2.93 28.06
N ALA A 284 5.74 -2.65 29.36
CA ALA A 284 5.24 -1.43 29.99
C ALA A 284 5.94 -0.15 29.49
N SER A 285 7.05 -0.29 28.75
CA SER A 285 7.82 0.83 28.17
C SER A 285 7.46 1.14 26.72
N LEU A 286 6.48 0.44 26.13
CA LEU A 286 6.01 0.74 24.77
C LEU A 286 5.46 2.17 24.66
N PRO A 287 5.59 2.83 23.49
CA PRO A 287 4.99 4.14 23.28
C PRO A 287 3.49 4.16 23.57
N ALA A 288 3.03 5.15 24.34
CA ALA A 288 1.60 5.28 24.67
C ALA A 288 0.69 5.52 23.44
N SER A 289 1.26 5.81 22.27
CA SER A 289 0.54 5.95 21.00
C SER A 289 0.34 4.64 20.24
N LEU A 290 0.96 3.55 20.70
CA LEU A 290 0.98 2.27 19.99
C LEU A 290 -0.39 1.58 20.05
N ILE A 291 -0.96 1.31 18.88
CA ILE A 291 -2.23 0.60 18.71
C ILE A 291 -2.06 -0.76 18.02
N TYR A 292 -0.87 -1.02 17.48
CA TYR A 292 -0.54 -2.27 16.79
C TYR A 292 0.88 -2.71 17.14
N LEU A 293 0.99 -3.89 17.74
CA LEU A 293 2.25 -4.56 18.03
C LEU A 293 2.28 -5.94 17.36
N TYR A 294 3.31 -6.21 16.57
CA TYR A 294 3.57 -7.52 15.97
C TYR A 294 5.04 -7.91 16.12
N CYS A 295 5.37 -8.58 17.20
CA CYS A 295 6.70 -9.08 17.48
C CYS A 295 6.70 -10.61 17.43
N THR A 296 7.32 -11.16 16.38
CA THR A 296 7.41 -12.61 16.19
C THR A 296 8.83 -13.01 15.78
N GLY A 297 9.21 -14.27 16.04
CA GLY A 297 10.56 -14.75 15.74
C GLY A 297 11.48 -14.63 16.95
N ASN A 298 12.79 -14.43 16.74
CA ASN A 298 13.80 -14.53 17.82
C ASN A 298 13.81 -13.34 18.80
N ASN A 299 12.73 -12.55 18.85
CA ASN A 299 12.61 -11.45 19.79
C ASN A 299 12.61 -11.99 21.22
N THR A 300 13.23 -11.25 22.14
CA THR A 300 13.43 -11.65 23.53
C THR A 300 12.74 -10.67 24.48
N ILE A 301 11.59 -10.12 24.06
CA ILE A 301 10.70 -9.34 24.93
C ILE A 301 10.29 -10.27 26.08
N ALA A 302 10.80 -10.01 27.28
CA ALA A 302 10.77 -10.97 28.38
C ALA A 302 10.41 -10.33 29.72
N ASP A 303 10.05 -9.04 29.74
CA ASP A 303 9.73 -8.30 30.94
C ASP A 303 8.37 -7.61 30.82
N TYR A 304 7.61 -7.60 31.93
CA TYR A 304 6.45 -6.72 32.12
C TYR A 304 6.44 -6.12 33.53
N THR A 305 6.75 -4.83 33.64
CA THR A 305 6.69 -4.12 34.93
C THR A 305 5.24 -3.78 35.29
N THR A 306 4.78 -4.31 36.41
CA THR A 306 3.41 -4.14 36.94
C THR A 306 3.40 -3.33 38.24
N PRO A 307 2.32 -2.59 38.55
CA PRO A 307 1.17 -2.32 37.68
C PRO A 307 1.53 -1.30 36.60
N HIS A 308 0.98 -1.48 35.41
CA HIS A 308 1.04 -0.50 34.33
C HIS A 308 -0.36 -0.08 33.94
N THR A 309 -0.57 1.22 33.73
CA THR A 309 -1.88 1.76 33.31
C THR A 309 -1.91 2.00 31.81
N TRP A 310 -2.70 1.22 31.09
CA TRP A 310 -2.88 1.36 29.65
C TRP A 310 -3.89 2.46 29.31
N THR A 311 -3.44 3.52 28.65
CA THR A 311 -4.31 4.63 28.22
C THR A 311 -4.75 4.53 26.77
N THR A 312 -4.09 3.67 26.00
CA THR A 312 -4.35 3.45 24.58
C THR A 312 -4.59 1.96 24.36
N LYS A 313 -5.74 1.64 23.76
CA LYS A 313 -6.10 0.26 23.46
C LYS A 313 -5.38 -0.25 22.20
N PRO A 314 -4.60 -1.33 22.27
CA PRO A 314 -4.12 -2.00 21.08
C PRO A 314 -5.28 -2.70 20.36
N THR A 315 -5.40 -2.47 19.05
CA THR A 315 -6.30 -3.27 18.20
C THR A 315 -5.69 -4.65 17.94
N THR A 316 -4.36 -4.72 17.87
CA THR A 316 -3.62 -5.98 17.70
C THR A 316 -2.38 -5.94 18.59
N PHE A 317 -2.26 -6.93 19.47
CA PHE A 317 -1.12 -7.12 20.36
C PHE A 317 -0.62 -8.55 20.22
N ILE A 318 0.42 -8.75 19.40
CA ILE A 318 0.98 -10.05 19.09
C ILE A 318 2.43 -10.08 19.54
N VAL A 319 2.70 -10.87 20.58
CA VAL A 319 4.05 -11.15 21.10
C VAL A 319 4.22 -12.67 21.09
N VAL A 320 4.91 -13.18 20.08
CA VAL A 320 5.16 -14.61 19.86
C VAL A 320 6.65 -14.85 19.67
N PRO A 321 7.45 -14.73 20.73
CA PRO A 321 8.86 -15.07 20.71
C PRO A 321 9.03 -16.58 20.43
N VAL A 322 10.00 -16.93 19.60
CA VAL A 322 10.39 -18.34 19.33
C VAL A 322 11.81 -18.65 19.81
N GLY A 323 12.58 -17.62 20.16
CA GLY A 323 13.92 -17.73 20.71
C GLY A 323 13.95 -17.79 22.24
N ALA A 324 15.12 -17.62 22.84
CA ALA A 324 15.25 -17.53 24.29
C ALA A 324 14.55 -16.26 24.82
N GLY A 325 13.88 -16.35 25.96
CA GLY A 325 13.08 -15.26 26.57
C GLY A 325 11.58 -15.54 26.51
N GLY A 326 10.78 -14.49 26.61
CA GLY A 326 9.32 -14.56 26.75
C GLY A 326 8.87 -14.26 28.18
N LEU A 327 7.62 -13.84 28.30
CA LEU A 327 7.03 -13.46 29.58
C LEU A 327 6.85 -14.68 30.49
N SER A 328 7.11 -14.51 31.78
CA SER A 328 6.75 -15.48 32.80
C SER A 328 5.23 -15.56 33.00
N THR A 329 4.75 -16.62 33.67
CA THR A 329 3.31 -16.79 33.96
C THR A 329 2.74 -15.59 34.71
N ALA A 330 3.49 -15.05 35.68
CA ALA A 330 3.07 -13.89 36.45
C ALA A 330 2.97 -12.64 35.57
N GLU A 331 3.91 -12.43 34.65
CA GLU A 331 3.89 -11.29 33.73
C GLU A 331 2.76 -11.37 32.72
N VAL A 332 2.50 -12.57 32.17
CA VAL A 332 1.32 -12.81 31.32
C VAL A 332 0.04 -12.51 32.08
N ASP A 333 -0.08 -13.00 33.32
CA ASP A 333 -1.26 -12.76 34.14
C ASP A 333 -1.44 -11.26 34.44
N ASN A 334 -0.38 -10.58 34.88
CA ASN A 334 -0.43 -9.15 35.21
C ASN A 334 -0.76 -8.29 33.98
N LEU A 335 -0.18 -8.60 32.81
CA LEU A 335 -0.48 -7.87 31.57
C LEU A 335 -1.97 -7.99 31.21
N LEU A 336 -2.52 -9.20 31.30
CA LEU A 336 -3.95 -9.44 31.00
C LEU A 336 -4.87 -8.76 32.03
N ILE A 337 -4.48 -8.75 33.31
CA ILE A 337 -5.22 -8.08 34.38
C ILE A 337 -5.24 -6.56 34.16
N ASP A 338 -4.09 -5.95 33.88
CA ASP A 338 -4.00 -4.51 33.62
C ASP A 338 -4.79 -4.13 32.35
N PHE A 339 -4.69 -4.96 31.29
CA PHE A 339 -5.51 -4.80 30.09
C PHE A 339 -7.02 -4.83 30.34
N ASP A 340 -7.52 -5.74 31.19
CA ASP A 340 -8.93 -5.78 31.57
C ASP A 340 -9.33 -4.60 32.46
N ALA A 341 -8.45 -4.19 33.38
CA ALA A 341 -8.71 -3.10 34.30
C ALA A 341 -8.80 -1.74 33.59
N ASP A 342 -7.97 -1.52 32.57
CA ASP A 342 -7.78 -0.20 31.97
C ASP A 342 -8.54 0.01 30.66
N LEU A 343 -8.88 -1.06 29.92
CA LEU A 343 -9.35 -0.98 28.54
C LEU A 343 -10.70 -1.69 28.34
N VAL A 344 -11.49 -1.16 27.39
CA VAL A 344 -12.75 -1.79 26.93
C VAL A 344 -12.58 -2.40 25.55
N TRP A 345 -12.86 -3.69 25.42
CA TRP A 345 -12.60 -4.49 24.23
C TRP A 345 -13.80 -4.53 23.28
N ALA A 346 -13.55 -5.00 22.06
CA ALA A 346 -14.55 -5.10 21.01
C ALA A 346 -14.19 -6.21 20.00
N ALA A 347 -15.19 -6.65 19.24
CA ALA A 347 -15.01 -7.57 18.12
C ALA A 347 -13.92 -7.09 17.16
N GLY A 348 -12.98 -7.99 16.84
CA GLY A 348 -11.82 -7.70 15.97
C GLY A 348 -10.57 -7.23 16.72
N ASN A 349 -10.63 -6.99 18.03
CA ASN A 349 -9.42 -6.81 18.84
C ASN A 349 -8.73 -8.15 19.10
N VAL A 350 -7.40 -8.20 18.94
CA VAL A 350 -6.62 -9.43 19.00
C VAL A 350 -5.47 -9.30 19.98
N ILE A 351 -5.39 -10.24 20.92
CA ILE A 351 -4.27 -10.42 21.84
C ILE A 351 -3.73 -11.84 21.62
N THR A 352 -2.43 -11.95 21.36
CA THR A 352 -1.76 -13.24 21.19
C THR A 352 -0.44 -13.25 21.92
N LEU A 353 -0.36 -14.07 22.97
CA LEU A 353 0.81 -14.29 23.82
C LEU A 353 1.16 -15.79 23.78
N MET A 354 1.81 -16.21 22.69
CA MET A 354 2.17 -17.62 22.45
C MET A 354 3.69 -17.76 22.32
N GLY A 355 4.17 -18.93 21.89
CA GLY A 355 5.60 -19.16 21.62
C GLY A 355 6.32 -19.53 22.91
N THR A 356 7.41 -18.84 23.25
CA THR A 356 8.16 -19.10 24.49
C THR A 356 7.64 -18.33 25.71
N ASN A 357 6.59 -17.53 25.57
CA ASN A 357 5.85 -17.02 26.73
C ASN A 357 5.34 -18.20 27.59
N ALA A 358 5.27 -18.03 28.90
CA ALA A 358 4.67 -19.04 29.75
C ALA A 358 3.13 -19.08 29.56
N ALA A 359 2.51 -20.21 29.89
CA ALA A 359 1.05 -20.27 30.00
C ALA A 359 0.56 -19.35 31.13
N ARG A 360 -0.59 -18.72 30.92
CA ARG A 360 -1.29 -17.96 31.96
C ARG A 360 -1.78 -18.88 33.08
N SER A 361 -2.09 -18.32 34.25
CA SER A 361 -2.66 -19.08 35.37
C SER A 361 -4.10 -18.67 35.66
N VAL A 362 -4.69 -19.28 36.70
CA VAL A 362 -6.03 -18.92 37.20
C VAL A 362 -6.13 -17.46 37.68
N ALA A 363 -5.00 -16.79 37.91
CA ALA A 363 -4.98 -15.39 38.34
C ALA A 363 -5.61 -14.45 37.30
N SER A 364 -5.47 -14.74 36.00
CA SER A 364 -6.04 -13.93 34.92
C SER A 364 -7.35 -14.46 34.34
N ASP A 365 -7.96 -15.51 34.92
CA ASP A 365 -9.20 -16.13 34.39
C ASP A 365 -10.34 -15.12 34.26
N ALA A 366 -10.55 -14.27 35.27
CA ALA A 366 -11.60 -13.26 35.26
C ALA A 366 -11.35 -12.20 34.18
N ALA A 367 -10.10 -11.71 34.09
CA ALA A 367 -9.68 -10.72 33.10
C ALA A 367 -9.91 -11.23 31.67
N VAL A 368 -9.44 -12.44 31.36
CA VAL A 368 -9.63 -13.04 30.03
C VAL A 368 -11.11 -13.25 29.72
N ALA A 369 -11.92 -13.71 30.69
CA ALA A 369 -13.35 -13.91 30.48
C ALA A 369 -14.10 -12.61 30.16
N ASN A 370 -13.76 -11.52 30.86
CA ASN A 370 -14.31 -10.19 30.62
C ASN A 370 -13.94 -9.68 29.23
N MET A 371 -12.64 -9.67 28.89
CA MET A 371 -12.13 -9.24 27.57
C MET A 371 -12.81 -10.01 26.42
N VAL A 372 -13.00 -11.32 26.56
CA VAL A 372 -13.67 -12.16 25.56
C VAL A 372 -15.18 -11.87 25.49
N ALA A 373 -15.84 -11.63 26.62
CA ALA A 373 -17.25 -11.24 26.65
C ALA A 373 -17.51 -9.89 25.96
N GLU A 374 -16.53 -8.98 26.02
CA GLU A 374 -16.53 -7.72 25.29
C GLU A 374 -16.18 -7.89 23.79
N GLY A 375 -15.68 -9.05 23.39
CA GLY A 375 -15.46 -9.44 22.00
C GLY A 375 -14.00 -9.53 21.55
N ALA A 376 -13.02 -9.37 22.44
CA ALA A 376 -11.62 -9.62 22.10
C ALA A 376 -11.37 -11.10 21.78
N THR A 377 -10.44 -11.35 20.86
CA THR A 377 -9.82 -12.66 20.67
C THR A 377 -8.53 -12.71 21.49
N VAL A 378 -8.54 -13.46 22.59
CA VAL A 378 -7.37 -13.66 23.46
C VAL A 378 -6.83 -15.08 23.26
N THR A 379 -5.58 -15.19 22.85
CA THR A 379 -4.89 -16.48 22.64
C THR A 379 -3.59 -16.52 23.45
N THR A 380 -3.48 -17.48 24.36
CA THR A 380 -2.29 -17.74 25.19
C THR A 380 -1.85 -19.20 25.05
N ASN A 381 -0.64 -19.53 25.50
CA ASN A 381 -0.14 -20.93 25.56
C ASN A 381 -0.95 -21.84 26.48
#